data_AF-A0A0M8Y125-F1
#
_entry.id   AF-A0A0M8Y125-F1
#
_cell.length_a   1.000
_cell.length_b   1.000
_cell.length_c   1.000
_cell.angle_alpha   90.00
_cell.angle_beta   90.00
_cell.angle_gamma   90.00
#
_symmetry.space_group_name_H-M   'P 1'
#
loop_
_entity.id
_entity.type
_entity.pdbx_description
1 polymer ?
#
loop_
_entity_poly.entity_id
_entity_poly.type
_entity_poly.pdbx_seq_one_letter_code
_entity_poly.pdbx_strand_id
1 'polypeptide(L)'
;MAIALLGLLVPGVAHAAPPPNDDFDRAAPIATLPFSTTQPAEEATSADDDPSHCYSSHHSVWFTYTARADGVVTASTAGSGYDTTLSAHTGTRGALTQVGCNDEAEGTSQSRVDIPVVAGVGYHFAVSAYRAGSAGSLTFSVTERATPAPANDAFAGAEPVTALPHAVDAAELSAATAEPAEPSSECGPTTQSLWYAVTLPVTTPVTLSPSTAGARFEVYTGPALGSLTAIGCARFGSLTFRATAGTTYHVRLTTDYADPAPMRFVIGVARPIVPRFSHYPITPSTLGDVTFYDFTEVPDASGPFTTRWEFGDGTTGEGDHPQHRYAADGDYRVTLTVSAEDGREGTTSKVVRVRTPAVTAFTAAGGLDVA
;
A
#
# COMPACT_ATOMS: atom_id res chain seq x y z
N MET A 1 74.12 25.70 40.80
CA MET A 1 73.47 24.49 40.25
C MET A 1 72.20 24.97 39.57
N ALA A 2 72.20 25.13 38.24
CA ALA A 2 71.03 25.53 37.47
C ALA A 2 70.59 24.30 36.67
N ILE A 3 69.39 23.78 36.99
CA ILE A 3 68.81 22.61 36.32
C ILE A 3 68.09 23.14 35.08
N ALA A 4 68.59 22.79 33.90
CA ALA A 4 67.92 23.05 32.63
C ALA A 4 66.72 22.10 32.50
N LEU A 5 65.51 22.68 32.46
CA LEU A 5 64.28 21.94 32.19
C LEU A 5 64.15 21.76 30.67
N LEU A 6 64.52 20.58 30.19
CA LEU A 6 64.32 20.19 28.80
C LEU A 6 62.84 19.80 28.62
N GLY A 7 62.04 20.69 28.01
CA GLY A 7 60.66 20.40 27.68
C GLY A 7 60.58 19.33 26.58
N LEU A 8 60.04 18.16 26.90
CA LEU A 8 59.63 17.17 25.90
C LEU A 8 58.45 17.76 25.11
N LEU A 9 58.69 18.12 23.85
CA LEU A 9 57.63 18.24 22.84
C LEU A 9 57.10 16.83 22.59
N VAL A 10 55.89 16.55 23.08
CA VAL A 10 55.13 15.38 22.65
C VAL A 10 54.74 15.64 21.19
N PRO A 11 55.16 14.82 20.21
CA PRO A 11 54.67 14.98 18.85
C PRO A 11 53.15 14.78 18.88
N GLY A 12 52.42 15.80 18.46
CA GLY A 12 50.98 15.69 18.25
C GLY A 12 50.73 14.54 17.26
N VAL A 13 49.78 13.66 17.60
CA VAL A 13 49.27 12.66 16.67
C VAL A 13 48.76 13.42 15.45
N ALA A 14 49.46 13.31 14.32
CA ALA A 14 48.95 13.82 13.06
C ALA A 14 47.71 12.99 12.70
N HIS A 15 46.52 13.58 12.83
CA HIS A 15 45.31 13.00 12.25
C HIS A 15 45.54 12.83 10.74
N ALA A 16 45.11 11.70 10.18
CA ALA A 16 45.20 11.53 8.74
C ALA A 16 44.31 12.56 8.04
N ALA A 17 44.71 13.00 6.85
CA ALA A 17 43.92 13.99 6.12
C ALA A 17 42.57 13.36 5.71
N PRO A 18 41.48 14.14 5.67
CA PRO A 18 40.20 13.64 5.18
C PRO A 18 40.29 13.11 3.74
N PRO A 19 39.39 12.21 3.33
CA PRO A 19 39.36 11.68 1.98
C PRO A 19 39.29 12.79 0.91
N PRO A 20 39.78 12.54 -0.32
CA PRO A 20 39.77 13.56 -1.37
C PRO A 20 38.36 14.10 -1.71
N ASN A 21 37.33 13.28 -1.51
CA ASN A 21 35.93 13.56 -1.80
C ASN A 21 35.08 13.84 -0.56
N ASP A 22 35.70 14.43 0.46
CA ASP A 22 35.11 14.79 1.75
C ASP A 22 34.20 16.04 1.74
N ASP A 23 33.78 16.51 0.56
CA ASP A 23 32.86 17.63 0.41
C ASP A 23 32.19 17.54 -0.95
N PHE A 24 30.98 18.08 -1.06
CA PHE A 24 30.20 18.14 -2.30
C PHE A 24 31.01 18.70 -3.49
N ASP A 25 31.78 19.78 -3.28
CA ASP A 25 32.55 20.43 -4.36
C ASP A 25 33.76 19.60 -4.79
N ARG A 26 34.10 18.55 -4.03
CA ARG A 26 35.16 17.59 -4.34
C ARG A 26 34.65 16.18 -4.60
N ALA A 27 33.35 16.03 -4.88
CA ALA A 27 32.74 14.75 -5.16
C ALA A 27 33.54 13.96 -6.21
N ALA A 28 33.85 12.70 -5.91
CA ALA A 28 34.61 11.85 -6.80
C ALA A 28 33.77 11.52 -8.05
N PRO A 29 34.27 11.74 -9.27
CA PRO A 29 33.50 11.53 -10.49
C PRO A 29 33.38 10.04 -10.83
N ILE A 30 32.14 9.61 -11.09
CA ILE A 30 31.81 8.29 -11.63
C ILE A 30 31.77 8.41 -13.16
N ALA A 31 32.91 8.12 -13.80
CA ALA A 31 33.07 8.35 -15.24
C ALA A 31 32.29 7.34 -16.11
N THR A 32 32.22 6.08 -15.68
CA THR A 32 31.56 4.96 -16.39
C THR A 32 30.96 4.00 -15.40
N LEU A 33 29.84 3.38 -15.79
CA LEU A 33 29.24 2.26 -15.06
C LEU A 33 29.58 0.93 -15.77
N PRO A 34 29.74 -0.19 -15.04
CA PRO A 34 29.73 -0.28 -13.58
C PRO A 34 30.96 0.41 -12.96
N PHE A 35 30.76 1.01 -11.79
CA PHE A 35 31.78 1.67 -10.97
C PHE A 35 31.90 0.98 -9.63
N SER A 36 33.11 0.84 -9.12
CA SER A 36 33.36 0.39 -7.75
C SER A 36 34.66 1.01 -7.25
N THR A 37 34.69 1.35 -5.97
CA THR A 37 35.85 1.86 -5.27
C THR A 37 35.87 1.38 -3.83
N THR A 38 37.06 1.32 -3.24
CA THR A 38 37.25 1.14 -1.81
C THR A 38 38.15 2.26 -1.30
N GLN A 39 37.74 2.92 -0.23
CA GLN A 39 38.50 4.00 0.39
C GLN A 39 38.31 4.04 1.91
N PRO A 40 39.30 4.54 2.67
CA PRO A 40 39.06 4.92 4.06
C PRO A 40 38.08 6.09 4.14
N ALA A 41 37.21 6.08 5.14
CA ALA A 41 36.26 7.15 5.45
C ALA A 41 36.33 7.58 6.94
N GLU A 42 37.24 7.01 7.72
CA GLU A 42 37.40 7.27 9.16
C GLU A 42 37.63 8.77 9.46
N GLU A 43 38.38 9.43 8.59
CA GLU A 43 38.78 10.84 8.72
C GLU A 43 37.86 11.78 7.94
N ALA A 44 36.78 11.27 7.34
CA ALA A 44 35.82 12.12 6.64
C ALA A 44 35.18 13.11 7.62
N THR A 45 34.76 14.27 7.14
CA THR A 45 34.05 15.29 7.88
C THR A 45 32.67 15.49 7.26
N SER A 46 31.80 16.26 7.92
CA SER A 46 30.54 16.68 7.31
C SER A 46 30.59 18.20 7.18
N ALA A 47 30.21 18.73 6.02
CA ALA A 47 30.04 20.17 5.86
C ALA A 47 28.76 20.64 6.57
N ASP A 48 28.75 21.90 7.04
CA ASP A 48 27.59 22.48 7.72
C ASP A 48 26.34 22.53 6.83
N ASP A 49 26.52 22.54 5.51
CA ASP A 49 25.46 22.58 4.51
C ASP A 49 25.19 21.22 3.83
N ASP A 50 25.80 20.13 4.35
CA ASP A 50 25.43 18.79 3.92
C ASP A 50 23.96 18.52 4.27
N PRO A 51 23.15 18.00 3.33
CA PRO A 51 21.78 17.62 3.64
C PRO A 51 21.75 16.51 4.69
N SER A 52 20.65 16.41 5.44
CA SER A 52 20.45 15.30 6.38
C SER A 52 20.29 13.98 5.61
N HIS A 53 21.37 13.22 5.47
CA HIS A 53 21.41 11.94 4.75
C HIS A 53 20.62 10.87 5.51
N CYS A 54 19.39 10.56 5.10
CA CYS A 54 18.61 9.46 5.70
C CYS A 54 18.68 9.44 7.23
N TYR A 55 18.22 10.52 7.86
CA TYR A 55 18.12 10.67 9.31
C TYR A 55 19.44 11.04 10.06
N SER A 56 20.64 10.87 9.50
CA SER A 56 21.90 11.36 10.09
C SER A 56 23.05 11.57 9.08
N SER A 57 23.81 12.66 9.21
CA SER A 57 24.96 12.99 8.34
C SER A 57 26.26 13.10 9.14
N HIS A 58 26.96 11.98 9.29
CA HIS A 58 28.28 11.96 9.93
C HIS A 58 29.34 11.42 8.97
N HIS A 59 30.45 12.15 8.81
CA HIS A 59 31.60 11.70 8.00
C HIS A 59 31.18 11.45 6.54
N SER A 60 30.72 12.49 5.85
CA SER A 60 30.16 12.37 4.49
C SER A 60 31.27 12.31 3.44
N VAL A 61 31.14 11.37 2.50
CA VAL A 61 31.94 11.37 1.28
C VAL A 61 31.02 11.38 0.08
N TRP A 62 31.42 12.13 -0.94
CA TRP A 62 30.57 12.46 -2.07
C TRP A 62 31.07 11.84 -3.36
N PHE A 63 30.13 11.40 -4.18
CA PHE A 63 30.36 10.92 -5.53
C PHE A 63 29.40 11.61 -6.49
N THR A 64 29.84 11.91 -7.71
CA THR A 64 29.00 12.57 -8.72
C THR A 64 28.93 11.74 -10.00
N TYR A 65 27.74 11.66 -10.59
CA TYR A 65 27.45 10.87 -11.77
C TYR A 65 26.55 11.66 -12.72
N THR A 66 26.92 11.74 -13.99
CA THR A 66 26.02 12.27 -15.03
C THR A 66 25.50 11.11 -15.86
N ALA A 67 24.18 10.91 -15.85
CA ALA A 67 23.56 9.79 -16.54
C ALA A 67 23.72 9.90 -18.06
N ARG A 68 24.07 8.78 -18.71
CA ARG A 68 24.29 8.75 -20.17
C ARG A 68 23.04 8.35 -20.95
N ALA A 69 22.10 7.68 -20.30
CA ALA A 69 20.81 7.26 -20.83
C ALA A 69 19.78 7.32 -19.71
N ASP A 70 18.50 7.35 -20.08
CA ASP A 70 17.40 7.13 -19.14
C ASP A 70 17.48 5.69 -18.62
N GLY A 71 17.24 5.47 -17.33
CA GLY A 71 17.29 4.14 -16.74
C GLY A 71 17.24 4.16 -15.22
N VAL A 72 17.72 3.08 -14.59
CA VAL A 72 17.86 2.98 -13.14
C VAL A 72 19.31 2.67 -12.81
N VAL A 73 19.86 3.34 -11.80
CA VAL A 73 21.17 3.00 -11.24
C VAL A 73 21.00 2.52 -9.81
N THR A 74 21.72 1.44 -9.49
CA THR A 74 21.83 0.93 -8.12
C THR A 74 23.15 1.42 -7.54
N ALA A 75 23.08 2.20 -6.48
CA ALA A 75 24.23 2.54 -5.66
C ALA A 75 24.20 1.67 -4.38
N SER A 76 25.34 1.09 -4.02
CA SER A 76 25.44 0.15 -2.90
C SER A 76 26.75 0.33 -2.15
N THR A 77 26.67 0.24 -0.82
CA THR A 77 27.83 0.23 0.08
C THR A 77 28.16 -1.18 0.59
N ALA A 78 27.59 -2.22 -0.01
CA ALA A 78 27.81 -3.61 0.40
C ALA A 78 29.31 -3.96 0.45
N GLY A 79 29.72 -4.59 1.55
CA GLY A 79 31.13 -4.89 1.83
C GLY A 79 31.90 -3.76 2.51
N SER A 80 31.24 -2.67 2.91
CA SER A 80 31.83 -1.67 3.81
C SER A 80 32.04 -2.25 5.21
N GLY A 81 33.07 -1.76 5.90
CA GLY A 81 33.45 -2.20 7.25
C GLY A 81 32.69 -1.50 8.38
N TYR A 82 31.65 -0.72 8.06
CA TYR A 82 30.89 0.07 9.02
C TYR A 82 29.42 0.20 8.61
N ASP A 83 28.63 0.72 9.55
CA ASP A 83 27.22 1.04 9.41
C ASP A 83 27.05 2.32 8.58
N THR A 84 26.55 2.17 7.34
CA THR A 84 26.48 3.27 6.38
C THR A 84 25.09 3.88 6.32
N THR A 85 25.01 5.14 5.92
CA THR A 85 23.81 5.72 5.29
C THR A 85 24.16 6.12 3.87
N LEU A 86 23.21 5.95 2.95
CA LEU A 86 23.37 6.28 1.54
C LEU A 86 22.20 7.12 1.06
N SER A 87 22.51 8.31 0.55
CA SER A 87 21.52 9.21 -0.03
C SER A 87 21.95 9.64 -1.44
N ALA A 88 20.96 9.75 -2.31
CA ALA A 88 21.12 10.18 -3.69
C ALA A 88 20.33 11.46 -3.94
N HIS A 89 20.96 12.40 -4.62
CA HIS A 89 20.41 13.73 -4.87
C HIS A 89 20.57 14.14 -6.33
N THR A 90 19.75 15.08 -6.78
CA THR A 90 19.97 15.85 -8.01
C THR A 90 19.93 17.35 -7.72
N GLY A 91 20.43 18.16 -8.65
CA GLY A 91 20.53 19.61 -8.52
C GLY A 91 21.94 20.09 -8.15
N THR A 92 22.01 21.28 -7.55
CA THR A 92 23.25 21.97 -7.17
C THR A 92 23.35 22.15 -5.66
N ARG A 93 24.56 22.37 -5.14
CA ARG A 93 24.80 22.72 -3.73
C ARG A 93 23.83 23.80 -3.24
N GLY A 94 23.23 23.61 -2.06
CA GLY A 94 22.22 24.50 -1.49
C GLY A 94 20.79 24.38 -2.06
N ALA A 95 20.58 23.60 -3.13
CA ALA A 95 19.26 23.36 -3.73
C ALA A 95 19.11 21.89 -4.19
N LEU A 96 19.68 20.97 -3.42
CA LEU A 96 19.61 19.53 -3.71
C LEU A 96 18.20 19.00 -3.46
N THR A 97 17.73 18.15 -4.38
CA THR A 97 16.52 17.35 -4.19
C THR A 97 16.93 15.90 -3.96
N GLN A 98 16.54 15.33 -2.82
CA GLN A 98 16.78 13.92 -2.52
C GLN A 98 15.87 13.06 -3.39
N VAL A 99 16.46 12.11 -4.13
CA VAL A 99 15.77 11.20 -5.05
C VAL A 99 15.81 9.73 -4.61
N GLY A 100 16.64 9.41 -3.61
CA GLY A 100 16.74 8.08 -3.04
C GLY A 100 17.54 8.09 -1.74
N CYS A 101 17.23 7.17 -0.84
CA CYS A 101 17.74 7.20 0.51
C CYS A 101 17.54 5.83 1.19
N ASN A 102 18.59 5.31 1.83
CA ASN A 102 18.52 4.12 2.67
C ASN A 102 19.67 4.07 3.69
N ASP A 103 19.44 3.46 4.85
CA ASP A 103 20.44 3.15 5.87
C ASP A 103 20.73 1.64 5.94
N GLU A 104 19.73 0.78 5.76
CA GLU A 104 19.88 -0.69 5.92
C GLU A 104 19.38 -1.45 4.67
N ALA A 105 20.18 -2.37 4.15
CA ALA A 105 19.84 -3.18 2.98
C ALA A 105 20.21 -4.66 3.16
N GLU A 106 19.39 -5.55 2.60
CA GLU A 106 19.65 -7.00 2.53
C GLU A 106 19.95 -7.67 3.89
N GLY A 107 19.42 -7.11 4.98
CA GLY A 107 19.67 -7.60 6.34
C GLY A 107 21.08 -7.31 6.87
N THR A 108 21.76 -6.32 6.29
CA THR A 108 23.10 -5.85 6.66
C THR A 108 23.07 -4.37 7.01
N SER A 109 24.04 -3.92 7.81
CA SER A 109 24.25 -2.49 8.13
C SER A 109 24.84 -1.69 6.97
N GLN A 110 24.77 -2.21 5.75
CA GLN A 110 25.17 -1.50 4.55
C GLN A 110 23.92 -1.10 3.79
N SER A 111 24.04 0.00 3.07
CA SER A 111 22.92 0.67 2.42
C SER A 111 22.92 0.42 0.91
N ARG A 112 21.72 0.45 0.34
CA ARG A 112 21.49 0.32 -1.11
C ARG A 112 20.36 1.24 -1.50
N VAL A 113 20.55 2.02 -2.56
CA VAL A 113 19.49 2.84 -3.17
C VAL A 113 19.41 2.53 -4.67
N ASP A 114 18.18 2.38 -5.14
CA ASP A 114 17.85 2.33 -6.57
C ASP A 114 17.22 3.67 -6.93
N ILE A 115 17.78 4.38 -7.91
CA ILE A 115 17.24 5.67 -8.36
C ILE A 115 16.99 5.67 -9.86
N PRO A 116 15.85 6.24 -10.32
CA PRO A 116 15.70 6.56 -11.73
C PRO A 116 16.66 7.67 -12.11
N VAL A 117 17.26 7.52 -13.29
CA VAL A 117 18.16 8.50 -13.88
C VAL A 117 17.67 8.92 -15.26
N VAL A 118 17.84 10.21 -15.57
CA VAL A 118 17.50 10.81 -16.86
C VAL A 118 18.78 11.21 -17.59
N ALA A 119 18.88 10.88 -18.88
CA ALA A 119 20.04 11.18 -19.72
C ALA A 119 20.42 12.66 -19.64
N GLY A 120 21.70 12.93 -19.34
CA GLY A 120 22.25 14.27 -19.19
C GLY A 120 22.04 14.92 -17.83
N VAL A 121 21.25 14.33 -16.92
CA VAL A 121 21.06 14.85 -15.56
C VAL A 121 22.21 14.39 -14.64
N GLY A 122 22.66 15.32 -13.78
CA GLY A 122 23.65 15.08 -12.75
C GLY A 122 23.02 14.59 -11.44
N TYR A 123 23.64 13.56 -10.86
CA TYR A 123 23.28 12.92 -9.62
C TYR A 123 24.48 12.91 -8.67
N HIS A 124 24.20 13.06 -7.38
CA HIS A 124 25.21 13.09 -6.32
C HIS A 124 24.85 12.07 -5.24
N PHE A 125 25.79 11.18 -4.93
CA PHE A 125 25.66 10.19 -3.87
C PHE A 125 26.49 10.65 -2.68
N ALA A 126 25.84 10.79 -1.53
CA ALA A 126 26.51 11.00 -0.26
C ALA A 126 26.44 9.71 0.55
N VAL A 127 27.61 9.23 0.96
CA VAL A 127 27.75 8.11 1.87
C VAL A 127 28.24 8.64 3.20
N SER A 128 27.55 8.30 4.28
CA SER A 128 27.90 8.70 5.64
C SER A 128 27.93 7.49 6.57
N ALA A 129 28.48 7.69 7.76
CA ALA A 129 28.31 6.75 8.87
C ALA A 129 26.99 7.05 9.59
N TYR A 130 26.26 5.99 9.96
CA TYR A 130 25.01 6.14 10.72
C TYR A 130 25.23 6.84 12.07
N ARG A 131 26.40 6.61 12.71
CA ARG A 131 26.79 7.23 13.98
C ARG A 131 28.09 8.03 13.85
N ALA A 132 28.19 9.10 14.62
CA ALA A 132 29.43 9.88 14.72
C ALA A 132 30.59 9.01 15.22
N GLY A 133 31.75 9.11 14.56
CA GLY A 133 32.97 8.37 14.89
C GLY A 133 32.94 6.88 14.54
N SER A 134 31.94 6.39 13.80
CA SER A 134 31.86 4.97 13.39
C SER A 134 32.25 4.72 11.94
N ALA A 135 32.74 5.74 11.22
CA ALA A 135 33.21 5.55 9.85
C ALA A 135 34.41 4.59 9.80
N GLY A 136 34.54 3.86 8.69
CA GLY A 136 35.55 2.84 8.49
C GLY A 136 35.94 2.72 7.02
N SER A 137 36.40 1.54 6.61
CA SER A 137 36.62 1.24 5.19
C SER A 137 35.30 1.23 4.42
N LEU A 138 35.14 2.18 3.50
CA LEU A 138 34.01 2.27 2.58
C LEU A 138 34.29 1.42 1.34
N THR A 139 33.37 0.52 1.01
CA THR A 139 33.23 -0.05 -0.33
C THR A 139 32.01 0.58 -0.96
N PHE A 140 32.16 1.29 -2.08
CA PHE A 140 31.05 1.94 -2.77
C PHE A 140 31.01 1.50 -4.23
N SER A 141 29.84 1.11 -4.70
CA SER A 141 29.61 0.70 -6.08
C SER A 141 28.38 1.36 -6.66
N VAL A 142 28.43 1.66 -7.95
CA VAL A 142 27.28 2.10 -8.73
C VAL A 142 27.21 1.24 -9.98
N THR A 143 26.06 0.66 -10.24
CA THR A 143 25.83 -0.17 -11.43
C THR A 143 24.58 0.32 -12.14
N GLU A 144 24.58 0.27 -13.47
CA GLU A 144 23.31 0.36 -14.19
C GLU A 144 22.52 -0.89 -13.87
N ARG A 145 21.29 -0.71 -13.38
CA ARG A 145 20.39 -1.84 -13.21
C ARG A 145 19.99 -2.29 -14.61
N ALA A 146 20.45 -3.47 -15.01
CA ALA A 146 20.07 -4.08 -16.28
C ALA A 146 18.60 -4.52 -16.32
N THR A 147 17.87 -4.44 -15.21
CA THR A 147 16.42 -4.61 -15.20
C THR A 147 15.76 -3.25 -15.47
N PRO A 148 15.32 -2.99 -16.72
CA PRO A 148 14.47 -1.83 -16.99
C PRO A 148 13.25 -1.84 -16.07
N ALA A 149 12.72 -0.65 -15.77
CA ALA A 149 11.45 -0.54 -15.09
C ALA A 149 10.41 -1.45 -15.78
N PRO A 150 9.47 -2.05 -15.03
CA PRO A 150 8.45 -2.89 -15.64
C PRO A 150 7.73 -2.13 -16.76
N ALA A 151 7.25 -2.84 -17.78
CA ALA A 151 6.61 -2.21 -18.93
C ALA A 151 5.40 -1.34 -18.55
N ASN A 152 4.80 -1.65 -17.41
CA ASN A 152 3.65 -0.96 -16.83
C ASN A 152 4.00 -0.05 -15.64
N ASP A 153 5.26 0.39 -15.55
CA ASP A 153 5.71 1.40 -14.61
C ASP A 153 5.05 2.76 -14.86
N ALA A 154 5.05 3.21 -16.12
CA ALA A 154 4.37 4.43 -16.51
C ALA A 154 2.86 4.20 -16.74
N PHE A 155 2.04 5.17 -16.35
CA PHE A 155 0.59 5.22 -16.59
C PHE A 155 0.25 5.04 -18.06
N ALA A 156 1.02 5.66 -18.96
CA ALA A 156 0.83 5.51 -20.40
C ALA A 156 1.14 4.07 -20.89
N GLY A 157 1.95 3.33 -20.15
CA GLY A 157 2.30 1.92 -20.36
C GLY A 157 1.44 0.93 -19.57
N ALA A 158 0.35 1.39 -18.93
CA ALA A 158 -0.49 0.54 -18.09
C ALA A 158 -0.87 -0.78 -18.79
N GLU A 159 -0.68 -1.88 -18.08
CA GLU A 159 -0.92 -3.21 -18.64
C GLU A 159 -2.42 -3.41 -18.93
N PRO A 160 -2.82 -3.71 -20.17
CA PRO A 160 -4.23 -3.84 -20.51
C PRO A 160 -4.83 -5.13 -19.96
N VAL A 161 -5.96 -5.00 -19.27
CA VAL A 161 -6.73 -6.11 -18.71
C VAL A 161 -8.12 -6.11 -19.34
N THR A 162 -8.30 -6.98 -20.34
CA THR A 162 -9.53 -7.04 -21.15
C THR A 162 -10.41 -8.25 -20.85
N ALA A 163 -9.96 -9.16 -19.99
CA ALA A 163 -10.68 -10.36 -19.58
C ALA A 163 -10.30 -10.74 -18.14
N LEU A 164 -11.19 -11.48 -17.47
CA LEU A 164 -10.99 -11.95 -16.08
C LEU A 164 -11.14 -13.48 -16.01
N PRO A 165 -10.42 -14.15 -15.09
CA PRO A 165 -9.43 -13.57 -14.18
C PRO A 165 -8.13 -13.19 -14.89
N HIS A 166 -7.46 -12.15 -14.40
CA HIS A 166 -6.10 -11.77 -14.78
C HIS A 166 -5.19 -11.97 -13.57
N ALA A 167 -4.33 -12.99 -13.66
CA ALA A 167 -3.38 -13.30 -12.59
C ALA A 167 -2.06 -12.58 -12.85
N VAL A 168 -1.56 -11.90 -11.82
CA VAL A 168 -0.25 -11.26 -11.84
C VAL A 168 0.66 -12.02 -10.89
N ASP A 169 1.64 -12.72 -11.46
CA ASP A 169 2.51 -13.64 -10.73
C ASP A 169 3.85 -13.02 -10.29
N ALA A 170 4.24 -11.86 -10.83
CA ALA A 170 5.47 -11.18 -10.45
C ALA A 170 5.40 -9.70 -10.84
N ALA A 171 4.70 -8.90 -10.03
CA ALA A 171 4.76 -7.45 -10.13
C ALA A 171 6.02 -6.92 -9.42
N GLU A 172 7.00 -6.47 -10.20
CA GLU A 172 8.32 -6.03 -9.74
C GLU A 172 8.32 -4.55 -9.33
N LEU A 173 7.77 -4.24 -8.16
CA LEU A 173 7.80 -2.86 -7.64
C LEU A 173 9.20 -2.38 -7.27
N SER A 174 10.17 -3.28 -7.05
CA SER A 174 11.55 -2.91 -6.68
C SER A 174 12.25 -2.03 -7.71
N ALA A 175 11.87 -2.13 -8.99
CA ALA A 175 12.39 -1.32 -10.09
C ALA A 175 11.40 -0.25 -10.58
N ALA A 176 10.22 -0.18 -9.96
CA ALA A 176 9.19 0.76 -10.34
C ALA A 176 9.46 2.15 -9.77
N THR A 177 8.93 3.16 -10.42
CA THR A 177 9.09 4.58 -10.11
C THR A 177 7.73 5.24 -9.99
N ALA A 178 7.67 6.39 -9.34
CA ALA A 178 6.46 7.21 -9.34
C ALA A 178 6.60 8.31 -10.41
N GLU A 179 5.57 8.52 -11.23
CA GLU A 179 5.60 9.57 -12.25
C GLU A 179 5.24 10.95 -11.67
N PRO A 180 5.80 12.04 -12.25
CA PRO A 180 5.32 13.38 -11.98
C PRO A 180 3.81 13.48 -12.32
N ALA A 181 3.05 14.10 -11.41
CA ALA A 181 1.59 14.26 -11.49
C ALA A 181 0.75 13.00 -11.22
N GLU A 182 1.36 11.90 -10.75
CA GLU A 182 0.57 10.85 -10.13
C GLU A 182 -0.32 11.38 -8.99
N PRO A 183 -1.59 10.95 -8.89
CA PRO A 183 -2.46 11.36 -7.80
C PRO A 183 -1.88 10.99 -6.44
N SER A 184 -1.97 11.90 -5.48
CA SER A 184 -1.73 11.59 -4.07
C SER A 184 -2.70 10.48 -3.63
N SER A 185 -2.19 9.40 -3.03
CA SER A 185 -3.05 8.32 -2.54
C SER A 185 -3.73 8.70 -1.22
N GLU A 186 -5.02 8.38 -1.12
CA GLU A 186 -5.79 8.47 0.12
C GLU A 186 -5.31 7.46 1.18
N CYS A 187 -4.63 6.39 0.77
CA CYS A 187 -4.10 5.35 1.65
C CYS A 187 -2.63 5.53 2.04
N GLY A 188 -2.01 6.67 1.71
CA GLY A 188 -0.65 7.02 2.15
C GLY A 188 0.28 7.44 1.02
N PRO A 189 1.54 7.76 1.33
CA PRO A 189 2.50 8.20 0.32
C PRO A 189 2.85 7.06 -0.65
N THR A 190 3.08 7.43 -1.90
CA THR A 190 3.48 6.52 -2.98
C THR A 190 4.88 6.86 -3.45
N THR A 191 5.80 5.90 -3.33
CA THR A 191 7.19 6.04 -3.78
C THR A 191 7.48 5.26 -5.06
N GLN A 192 6.66 4.25 -5.35
CA GLN A 192 6.75 3.35 -6.50
C GLN A 192 5.35 2.94 -6.93
N SER A 193 5.09 2.83 -8.23
CA SER A 193 3.77 2.43 -8.72
C SER A 193 3.84 1.55 -9.97
N LEU A 194 2.87 0.65 -10.11
CA LEU A 194 2.61 -0.07 -11.37
C LEU A 194 1.16 0.12 -11.77
N TRP A 195 0.90 0.22 -13.07
CA TRP A 195 -0.42 0.55 -13.60
C TRP A 195 -1.03 -0.59 -14.42
N TYR A 196 -2.32 -0.83 -14.23
CA TYR A 196 -3.11 -1.75 -15.05
C TYR A 196 -4.36 -1.03 -15.54
N ALA A 197 -4.73 -1.24 -16.80
CA ALA A 197 -5.89 -0.62 -17.44
C ALA A 197 -6.98 -1.67 -17.67
N VAL A 198 -7.97 -1.71 -16.77
CA VAL A 198 -9.10 -2.65 -16.82
C VAL A 198 -10.20 -2.08 -17.72
N THR A 199 -10.48 -2.75 -18.84
CA THR A 199 -11.58 -2.40 -19.75
C THR A 199 -12.32 -3.67 -20.14
N LEU A 200 -13.54 -3.84 -19.62
CA LEU A 200 -14.31 -5.08 -19.78
C LEU A 200 -15.50 -4.89 -20.72
N PRO A 201 -15.89 -5.92 -21.50
CA PRO A 201 -17.03 -5.83 -22.42
C PRO A 201 -18.39 -5.88 -21.69
N VAL A 202 -18.41 -6.26 -20.41
CA VAL A 202 -19.63 -6.43 -19.61
C VAL A 202 -19.42 -5.77 -18.25
N THR A 203 -20.47 -5.11 -17.75
CA THR A 203 -20.46 -4.52 -16.41
C THR A 203 -20.24 -5.61 -15.37
N THR A 204 -19.16 -5.52 -14.62
CA THR A 204 -18.65 -6.59 -13.77
C THR A 204 -18.25 -6.04 -12.40
N PRO A 205 -18.61 -6.69 -11.28
CA PRO A 205 -18.03 -6.39 -9.98
C PRO A 205 -16.62 -6.98 -9.94
N VAL A 206 -15.60 -6.11 -10.05
CA VAL A 206 -14.19 -6.50 -10.10
C VAL A 206 -13.61 -6.46 -8.71
N THR A 207 -12.86 -7.50 -8.34
CA THR A 207 -12.09 -7.55 -7.10
C THR A 207 -10.60 -7.69 -7.38
N LEU A 208 -9.79 -6.91 -6.66
CA LEU A 208 -8.33 -7.01 -6.63
C LEU A 208 -7.96 -7.79 -5.38
N SER A 209 -7.40 -8.99 -5.54
CA SER A 209 -7.13 -9.90 -4.42
C SER A 209 -5.64 -10.18 -4.30
N PRO A 210 -4.93 -9.58 -3.31
CA PRO A 210 -3.52 -9.83 -3.13
C PRO A 210 -3.28 -11.22 -2.53
N SER A 211 -2.25 -11.89 -3.03
CA SER A 211 -1.70 -13.14 -2.47
C SER A 211 -0.40 -12.90 -1.71
N THR A 212 0.21 -11.73 -1.87
CA THR A 212 1.38 -11.26 -1.11
C THR A 212 0.99 -10.12 -0.17
N ALA A 213 1.55 -10.13 1.05
CA ALA A 213 1.33 -9.04 2.00
C ALA A 213 1.96 -7.72 1.52
N GLY A 214 1.45 -6.60 2.02
CA GLY A 214 1.96 -5.25 1.70
C GLY A 214 1.39 -4.60 0.46
N ALA A 215 0.63 -5.34 -0.35
CA ALA A 215 0.01 -4.78 -1.55
C ALA A 215 -1.03 -3.72 -1.17
N ARG A 216 -0.96 -2.59 -1.85
CA ARG A 216 -1.94 -1.51 -1.79
C ARG A 216 -2.49 -1.28 -3.19
N PHE A 217 -3.81 -1.24 -3.27
CA PHE A 217 -4.52 -1.01 -4.52
C PHE A 217 -5.27 0.30 -4.46
N GLU A 218 -5.14 1.09 -5.52
CA GLU A 218 -5.99 2.25 -5.77
C GLU A 218 -6.63 2.09 -7.15
N VAL A 219 -7.91 2.46 -7.25
CA VAL A 219 -8.66 2.41 -8.50
C VAL A 219 -9.08 3.82 -8.88
N TYR A 220 -8.81 4.17 -10.13
CA TYR A 220 -9.13 5.47 -10.71
C TYR A 220 -9.94 5.33 -11.99
N THR A 221 -10.64 6.40 -12.36
CA THR A 221 -11.19 6.61 -13.70
C THR A 221 -10.77 7.98 -14.23
N GLY A 222 -10.72 8.12 -15.55
CA GLY A 222 -10.28 9.34 -16.23
C GLY A 222 -9.12 9.05 -17.19
N PRO A 223 -8.80 10.01 -18.09
CA PRO A 223 -7.94 9.73 -19.23
C PRO A 223 -6.44 9.97 -18.99
N ALA A 224 -6.06 10.71 -17.94
CA ALA A 224 -4.69 11.12 -17.70
C ALA A 224 -4.43 11.42 -16.21
N LEU A 225 -3.19 11.19 -15.75
CA LEU A 225 -2.73 11.34 -14.37
C LEU A 225 -3.28 12.58 -13.63
N GLY A 226 -3.13 13.78 -14.21
CA GLY A 226 -3.58 15.03 -13.60
C GLY A 226 -5.10 15.27 -13.59
N SER A 227 -5.89 14.30 -14.07
CA SER A 227 -7.35 14.37 -14.18
C SER A 227 -8.05 13.09 -13.71
N LEU A 228 -7.31 12.17 -13.09
CA LEU A 228 -7.87 10.94 -12.55
C LEU A 228 -8.79 11.25 -11.36
N THR A 229 -9.92 10.55 -11.31
CA THR A 229 -10.86 10.55 -10.19
C THR A 229 -10.73 9.23 -9.44
N ALA A 230 -10.47 9.29 -8.13
CA ALA A 230 -10.39 8.11 -7.28
C ALA A 230 -11.76 7.46 -7.12
N ILE A 231 -11.79 6.13 -7.19
CA ILE A 231 -12.97 5.30 -6.96
C ILE A 231 -12.89 4.62 -5.60
N GLY A 232 -11.70 4.17 -5.23
CA GLY A 232 -11.48 3.52 -3.95
C GLY A 232 -10.02 3.15 -3.76
N CYS A 233 -9.70 2.86 -2.51
CA CYS A 233 -8.37 2.47 -2.12
C CYS A 233 -8.45 1.41 -1.02
N ALA A 234 -7.57 0.41 -1.09
CA ALA A 234 -7.38 -0.58 -0.04
C ALA A 234 -5.91 -0.69 0.32
N ARG A 235 -5.62 -0.49 1.60
CA ARG A 235 -4.33 -0.77 2.21
C ARG A 235 -4.44 -2.12 2.93
N PHE A 236 -3.59 -3.07 2.56
CA PHE A 236 -3.59 -4.43 3.13
C PHE A 236 -4.92 -5.18 2.96
N GLY A 237 -5.21 -5.61 1.75
CA GLY A 237 -6.36 -6.47 1.48
C GLY A 237 -6.93 -6.30 0.10
N SER A 238 -8.14 -6.83 -0.09
CA SER A 238 -8.82 -6.74 -1.37
C SER A 238 -9.54 -5.41 -1.55
N LEU A 239 -9.62 -4.96 -2.80
CA LEU A 239 -10.43 -3.80 -3.20
C LEU A 239 -11.42 -4.25 -4.27
N THR A 240 -12.70 -3.97 -4.05
CA THR A 240 -13.77 -4.31 -5.00
C THR A 240 -14.46 -3.05 -5.50
N PHE A 241 -14.76 -3.01 -6.80
CA PHE A 241 -15.44 -1.90 -7.45
C PHE A 241 -16.29 -2.38 -8.63
N ARG A 242 -17.25 -1.54 -9.05
CA ARG A 242 -18.08 -1.82 -10.21
C ARG A 242 -17.40 -1.29 -11.49
N ALA A 243 -16.94 -2.18 -12.35
CA ALA A 243 -16.45 -1.81 -13.67
C ALA A 243 -17.62 -1.78 -14.67
N THR A 244 -17.92 -0.62 -15.25
CA THR A 244 -18.96 -0.48 -16.29
C THR A 244 -18.42 -0.93 -17.65
N ALA A 245 -19.25 -1.64 -18.43
CA ALA A 245 -18.89 -2.11 -19.77
C ALA A 245 -18.31 -0.99 -20.65
N GLY A 246 -17.17 -1.27 -21.30
CA GLY A 246 -16.50 -0.35 -22.22
C GLY A 246 -15.81 0.86 -21.58
N THR A 247 -15.88 1.01 -20.26
CA THR A 247 -15.17 2.07 -19.53
C THR A 247 -13.82 1.55 -19.04
N THR A 248 -12.77 2.37 -19.19
CA THR A 248 -11.44 2.05 -18.67
C THR A 248 -11.29 2.53 -17.24
N TYR A 249 -10.80 1.62 -16.39
CA TYR A 249 -10.43 1.86 -15.00
C TYR A 249 -8.93 1.62 -14.84
N HIS A 250 -8.25 2.50 -14.14
CA HIS A 250 -6.82 2.40 -13.88
C HIS A 250 -6.59 1.87 -12.47
N VAL A 251 -5.99 0.70 -12.37
CA VAL A 251 -5.55 0.11 -11.10
C VAL A 251 -4.10 0.49 -10.91
N ARG A 252 -3.81 1.23 -9.83
CA ARG A 252 -2.45 1.48 -9.38
C ARG A 252 -2.12 0.51 -8.25
N LEU A 253 -1.06 -0.25 -8.43
CA LEU A 253 -0.46 -1.10 -7.41
C LEU A 253 0.73 -0.37 -6.80
N THR A 254 0.74 -0.27 -5.47
CA THR A 254 1.86 0.27 -4.69
C THR A 254 2.14 -0.61 -3.48
N THR A 255 3.18 -0.27 -2.73
CA THR A 255 3.59 -0.98 -1.50
C THR A 255 4.00 0.03 -0.43
N ASP A 256 3.93 -0.38 0.84
CA ASP A 256 4.53 0.37 1.96
C ASP A 256 5.98 -0.08 2.26
N TYR A 257 6.46 -1.15 1.61
CA TYR A 257 7.80 -1.69 1.83
C TYR A 257 8.82 -1.04 0.90
N ALA A 258 9.96 -0.63 1.46
CA ALA A 258 11.06 -0.03 0.71
C ALA A 258 11.75 -1.01 -0.27
N ASP A 259 11.76 -2.31 0.07
CA ASP A 259 12.27 -3.38 -0.78
C ASP A 259 11.22 -4.49 -0.92
N PRO A 260 10.22 -4.31 -1.80
CA PRO A 260 9.14 -5.25 -1.94
C PRO A 260 9.61 -6.51 -2.67
N ALA A 261 9.32 -7.67 -2.09
CA ALA A 261 9.32 -8.92 -2.84
C ALA A 261 8.33 -8.84 -4.01
N PRO A 262 8.53 -9.61 -5.09
CA PRO A 262 7.61 -9.60 -6.24
C PRO A 262 6.18 -9.85 -5.79
N MET A 263 5.30 -8.90 -6.13
CA MET A 263 3.92 -8.96 -5.68
C MET A 263 3.08 -9.89 -6.54
N ARG A 264 2.17 -10.62 -5.89
CA ARG A 264 1.22 -11.52 -6.53
C ARG A 264 -0.19 -11.11 -6.18
N PHE A 265 -1.04 -11.02 -7.19
CA PHE A 265 -2.45 -10.72 -7.00
C PHE A 265 -3.28 -11.18 -8.19
N VAL A 266 -4.59 -11.22 -8.00
CA VAL A 266 -5.54 -11.53 -9.06
C VAL A 266 -6.51 -10.37 -9.21
N ILE A 267 -6.69 -9.91 -10.44
CA ILE A 267 -7.83 -9.09 -10.84
C ILE A 267 -8.92 -10.08 -11.27
N GLY A 268 -9.99 -10.18 -10.49
CA GLY A 268 -11.01 -11.21 -10.65
C GLY A 268 -12.42 -10.65 -10.58
N VAL A 269 -13.40 -11.54 -10.70
CA VAL A 269 -14.80 -11.23 -10.44
C VAL A 269 -15.06 -11.43 -8.95
N ALA A 270 -15.65 -10.44 -8.30
CA ALA A 270 -16.04 -10.54 -6.88
C ALA A 270 -17.04 -11.69 -6.70
N ARG A 271 -16.88 -12.45 -5.61
CA ARG A 271 -17.74 -13.61 -5.34
C ARG A 271 -19.20 -13.19 -5.13
N PRO A 272 -20.20 -14.02 -5.45
CA PRO A 272 -21.61 -13.67 -5.22
C PRO A 272 -21.92 -13.41 -3.74
N ILE A 273 -22.87 -12.51 -3.47
CA ILE A 273 -23.44 -12.33 -2.14
C ILE A 273 -24.24 -13.58 -1.77
N VAL A 274 -24.14 -14.04 -0.52
CA VAL A 274 -24.87 -15.20 -0.01
C VAL A 274 -25.81 -14.75 1.12
N PRO A 275 -27.04 -14.29 0.80
CA PRO A 275 -27.97 -13.85 1.82
C PRO A 275 -28.48 -15.01 2.66
N ARG A 276 -28.54 -14.80 3.96
CA ARG A 276 -29.03 -15.79 4.92
C ARG A 276 -29.70 -15.09 6.08
N PHE A 277 -30.85 -15.58 6.51
CA PHE A 277 -31.48 -15.06 7.72
C PHE A 277 -32.13 -16.14 8.58
N SER A 278 -32.40 -15.80 9.85
CA SER A 278 -33.30 -16.54 10.73
C SER A 278 -34.36 -15.60 11.33
N HIS A 279 -35.28 -16.15 12.12
CA HIS A 279 -36.25 -15.34 12.86
C HIS A 279 -36.47 -15.93 14.26
N TYR A 280 -36.90 -15.07 15.18
CA TYR A 280 -37.35 -15.43 16.52
C TYR A 280 -38.67 -14.71 16.83
N PRO A 281 -39.64 -15.35 17.50
CA PRO A 281 -39.62 -16.73 18.00
C PRO A 281 -39.70 -17.79 16.88
N ILE A 282 -39.28 -19.02 17.16
CA ILE A 282 -39.34 -20.15 16.20
C ILE A 282 -40.79 -20.50 15.83
N THR A 283 -41.74 -20.19 16.72
CA THR A 283 -43.19 -20.31 16.49
C THR A 283 -43.87 -18.95 16.68
N PRO A 284 -43.84 -18.07 15.67
CA PRO A 284 -44.54 -16.79 15.69
C PRO A 284 -46.04 -16.89 15.88
N SER A 285 -46.63 -15.86 16.47
CA SER A 285 -48.07 -15.67 16.59
C SER A 285 -48.44 -14.22 16.27
N THR A 286 -49.73 -13.94 16.09
CA THR A 286 -50.24 -12.57 15.87
C THR A 286 -50.15 -11.67 17.11
N LEU A 287 -49.79 -12.24 18.27
CA LEU A 287 -49.79 -11.53 19.56
C LEU A 287 -48.48 -10.78 19.85
N GLY A 288 -47.40 -11.08 19.14
CA GLY A 288 -46.09 -10.49 19.39
C GLY A 288 -45.26 -10.28 18.12
N ASP A 289 -44.16 -9.56 18.28
CA ASP A 289 -43.26 -9.24 17.18
C ASP A 289 -42.36 -10.44 16.84
N VAL A 290 -42.04 -10.55 15.55
CA VAL A 290 -41.03 -11.44 15.00
C VAL A 290 -39.80 -10.62 14.69
N THR A 291 -38.69 -10.92 15.35
CA THR A 291 -37.38 -10.34 15.02
C THR A 291 -36.71 -11.20 13.95
N PHE A 292 -36.25 -10.58 12.88
CA PHE A 292 -35.44 -11.22 11.84
C PHE A 292 -33.96 -10.96 12.12
N TYR A 293 -33.12 -11.96 11.86
CA TYR A 293 -31.67 -11.86 12.06
C TYR A 293 -30.96 -12.11 10.75
N ASP A 294 -30.24 -11.11 10.25
CA ASP A 294 -29.37 -11.24 9.08
C ASP A 294 -28.06 -11.95 9.44
N PHE A 295 -27.68 -12.91 8.59
CA PHE A 295 -26.42 -13.64 8.61
C PHE A 295 -25.81 -13.70 7.20
N THR A 296 -26.07 -12.69 6.38
CA THR A 296 -25.57 -12.59 5.01
C THR A 296 -24.05 -12.58 4.99
N GLU A 297 -23.48 -13.35 4.07
CA GLU A 297 -22.06 -13.31 3.76
C GLU A 297 -21.86 -12.48 2.48
N VAL A 298 -21.12 -11.37 2.60
CA VAL A 298 -20.74 -10.50 1.47
C VAL A 298 -19.23 -10.65 1.24
N PRO A 299 -18.77 -11.72 0.58
CA PRO A 299 -17.35 -11.89 0.31
C PRO A 299 -16.80 -10.73 -0.53
N ASP A 300 -15.52 -10.42 -0.37
CA ASP A 300 -14.82 -9.37 -1.13
C ASP A 300 -15.41 -7.96 -0.99
N ALA A 301 -16.22 -7.69 0.04
CA ALA A 301 -16.79 -6.36 0.26
C ALA A 301 -15.69 -5.35 0.66
N SER A 302 -15.66 -4.22 -0.03
CA SER A 302 -14.81 -3.05 0.26
C SER A 302 -15.56 -1.91 0.95
N GLY A 303 -16.88 -2.04 1.15
CA GLY A 303 -17.76 -1.01 1.70
C GLY A 303 -19.02 -1.58 2.36
N PRO A 304 -19.92 -0.73 2.88
CA PRO A 304 -21.17 -1.16 3.48
C PRO A 304 -22.10 -1.81 2.45
N PHE A 305 -23.03 -2.61 2.94
CA PHE A 305 -24.15 -3.14 2.16
C PHE A 305 -25.47 -2.74 2.81
N THR A 306 -26.54 -2.80 2.04
CA THR A 306 -27.90 -2.48 2.48
C THR A 306 -28.80 -3.69 2.38
N THR A 307 -29.82 -3.75 3.22
CA THR A 307 -30.78 -4.84 3.29
C THR A 307 -32.19 -4.34 3.09
N ARG A 308 -33.00 -5.11 2.37
CA ARG A 308 -34.44 -4.89 2.18
C ARG A 308 -35.19 -6.18 2.48
N TRP A 309 -36.20 -6.05 3.31
CA TRP A 309 -37.05 -7.14 3.74
C TRP A 309 -38.45 -6.98 3.16
N GLU A 310 -39.00 -8.07 2.65
CA GLU A 310 -40.40 -8.18 2.29
C GLU A 310 -41.01 -9.28 3.14
N PHE A 311 -41.96 -8.95 4.02
CA PHE A 311 -42.47 -9.89 5.02
C PHE A 311 -43.53 -10.85 4.47
N GLY A 312 -43.93 -10.70 3.20
CA GLY A 312 -44.88 -11.59 2.52
C GLY A 312 -46.36 -11.28 2.80
N ASP A 313 -46.67 -10.24 3.59
CA ASP A 313 -48.02 -9.72 3.83
C ASP A 313 -48.27 -8.37 3.15
N GLY A 314 -47.35 -7.95 2.26
CA GLY A 314 -47.38 -6.67 1.56
C GLY A 314 -46.61 -5.54 2.27
N THR A 315 -46.08 -5.79 3.47
CA THR A 315 -45.23 -4.84 4.19
C THR A 315 -43.73 -5.11 3.98
N THR A 316 -42.90 -4.10 4.24
CA THR A 316 -41.45 -4.13 4.04
C THR A 316 -40.71 -3.61 5.26
N GLY A 317 -39.43 -3.97 5.38
CA GLY A 317 -38.52 -3.47 6.42
C GLY A 317 -37.11 -3.26 5.88
N GLU A 318 -36.28 -2.59 6.67
CA GLU A 318 -34.87 -2.28 6.35
C GLU A 318 -34.00 -2.49 7.61
N GLY A 319 -32.69 -2.63 7.39
CA GLY A 319 -31.70 -2.83 8.46
C GLY A 319 -31.43 -4.31 8.77
N ASP A 320 -30.40 -4.56 9.58
CA ASP A 320 -29.87 -5.91 9.80
C ASP A 320 -30.84 -6.80 10.60
N HIS A 321 -31.64 -6.18 11.47
CA HIS A 321 -32.48 -6.89 12.44
C HIS A 321 -33.88 -6.28 12.60
N PRO A 322 -34.72 -6.24 11.54
CA PRO A 322 -36.03 -5.62 11.66
C PRO A 322 -36.97 -6.48 12.49
N GLN A 323 -37.93 -5.81 13.13
CA GLN A 323 -39.06 -6.43 13.81
C GLN A 323 -40.32 -6.26 12.97
N HIS A 324 -41.15 -7.31 12.93
CA HIS A 324 -42.43 -7.27 12.23
C HIS A 324 -43.52 -8.03 12.97
N ARG A 325 -44.74 -7.52 12.91
CA ARG A 325 -45.91 -8.15 13.53
C ARG A 325 -46.97 -8.50 12.49
N TYR A 326 -47.30 -9.78 12.42
CA TYR A 326 -48.33 -10.26 11.50
C TYR A 326 -49.73 -10.08 12.08
N ALA A 327 -50.64 -9.55 11.28
CA ALA A 327 -52.02 -9.30 11.68
C ALA A 327 -52.91 -10.56 11.68
N ALA A 328 -52.52 -11.61 10.95
CA ALA A 328 -53.27 -12.85 10.82
C ALA A 328 -52.37 -14.08 10.89
N ASP A 329 -52.96 -15.23 11.21
CA ASP A 329 -52.29 -16.52 11.05
C ASP A 329 -52.14 -16.84 9.56
N GLY A 330 -50.99 -17.39 9.18
CA GLY A 330 -50.68 -17.64 7.79
C GLY A 330 -49.27 -18.16 7.56
N ASP A 331 -49.01 -18.52 6.30
CA ASP A 331 -47.69 -18.88 5.81
C ASP A 331 -47.17 -17.73 4.96
N TYR A 332 -46.19 -17.00 5.51
CA TYR A 332 -45.65 -15.79 4.91
C TYR A 332 -44.29 -16.09 4.27
N ARG A 333 -44.17 -15.85 2.97
CA ARG A 333 -42.86 -15.95 2.28
C ARG A 333 -42.10 -14.65 2.54
N VAL A 334 -41.17 -14.71 3.48
CA VAL A 334 -40.27 -13.60 3.79
C VAL A 334 -39.08 -13.63 2.84
N THR A 335 -38.76 -12.49 2.25
CA THR A 335 -37.63 -12.32 1.32
C THR A 335 -36.66 -11.28 1.88
N LEU A 336 -35.37 -11.62 1.92
CA LEU A 336 -34.26 -10.71 2.19
C LEU A 336 -33.51 -10.46 0.89
N THR A 337 -33.37 -9.20 0.51
CA THR A 337 -32.52 -8.73 -0.59
C THR A 337 -31.38 -7.90 -0.02
N VAL A 338 -30.16 -8.18 -0.44
CA VAL A 338 -28.94 -7.49 -0.01
C VAL A 338 -28.25 -6.88 -1.21
N SER A 339 -27.89 -5.60 -1.12
CA SER A 339 -27.24 -4.85 -2.19
C SER A 339 -25.93 -4.22 -1.69
N ALA A 340 -24.84 -4.45 -2.42
CA ALA A 340 -23.53 -3.87 -2.14
C ALA A 340 -23.22 -2.67 -3.07
N GLU A 341 -22.36 -1.75 -2.63
CA GLU A 341 -21.97 -0.56 -3.42
C GLU A 341 -21.30 -0.90 -4.76
N ASP A 342 -20.67 -2.08 -4.86
CA ASP A 342 -20.09 -2.60 -6.10
C ASP A 342 -21.13 -3.10 -7.13
N GLY A 343 -22.42 -2.96 -6.80
CA GLY A 343 -23.55 -3.32 -7.65
C GLY A 343 -23.91 -4.80 -7.63
N ARG A 344 -23.29 -5.63 -6.77
CA ARG A 344 -23.77 -6.99 -6.51
C ARG A 344 -25.06 -6.93 -5.71
N GLU A 345 -25.98 -7.82 -6.09
CA GLU A 345 -27.20 -8.08 -5.34
C GLU A 345 -27.32 -9.58 -5.05
N GLY A 346 -27.89 -9.91 -3.89
CA GLY A 346 -28.26 -11.28 -3.53
C GLY A 346 -29.65 -11.30 -2.91
N THR A 347 -30.43 -12.34 -3.19
CA THR A 347 -31.76 -12.52 -2.58
C THR A 347 -31.92 -13.93 -2.02
N THR A 348 -32.61 -14.05 -0.87
CA THR A 348 -33.05 -15.34 -0.30
C THR A 348 -34.46 -15.24 0.26
N SER A 349 -35.19 -16.35 0.30
CA SER A 349 -36.54 -16.40 0.89
C SER A 349 -36.74 -17.59 1.81
N LYS A 350 -37.53 -17.41 2.89
CA LYS A 350 -37.99 -18.49 3.78
C LYS A 350 -39.47 -18.32 4.10
N VAL A 351 -40.18 -19.44 4.30
CA VAL A 351 -41.57 -19.41 4.77
C VAL A 351 -41.58 -19.34 6.29
N VAL A 352 -42.20 -18.28 6.83
CA VAL A 352 -42.48 -18.10 8.25
C VAL A 352 -43.94 -18.48 8.51
N ARG A 353 -44.16 -19.43 9.43
CA ARG A 353 -45.49 -19.93 9.77
C ARG A 353 -45.97 -19.25 11.04
N VAL A 354 -46.91 -18.34 10.91
CA VAL A 354 -47.54 -17.63 12.04
C VAL A 354 -48.76 -18.42 12.45
N ARG A 355 -48.80 -18.83 13.72
CA ARG A 355 -49.90 -19.59 14.32
C ARG A 355 -50.17 -19.07 15.71
N THR A 356 -51.40 -18.66 15.98
CA THR A 356 -51.82 -18.15 17.28
C THR A 356 -52.56 -19.25 18.02
N PRO A 357 -52.02 -19.79 19.14
CA PRO A 357 -52.72 -20.77 19.93
C PRO A 357 -54.06 -20.21 20.42
N ALA A 358 -55.11 -21.02 20.36
CA ALA A 358 -56.39 -20.63 20.94
C ALA A 358 -56.21 -20.44 22.46
N VAL A 359 -56.44 -19.22 22.95
CA VAL A 359 -56.54 -18.98 24.39
C VAL A 359 -57.97 -19.33 24.79
N THR A 360 -58.19 -20.55 25.29
CA THR A 360 -59.44 -20.86 25.99
C THR A 360 -59.47 -20.05 27.27
N ALA A 361 -60.30 -19.00 27.31
CA ALA A 361 -60.58 -18.27 28.53
C ALA A 361 -61.15 -19.25 29.57
N PHE A 362 -60.47 -19.40 30.72
CA PHE A 362 -61.09 -20.00 31.89
C PHE A 362 -62.19 -19.04 32.35
N THR A 363 -63.44 -19.36 32.05
CA THR A 363 -64.56 -18.77 32.78
C THR A 363 -64.47 -19.27 34.21
N ALA A 364 -64.06 -18.39 35.13
CA ALA A 364 -64.28 -18.61 36.55
C ALA A 364 -65.80 -18.75 36.74
N ALA A 365 -66.28 -19.97 36.96
CA ALA A 365 -67.65 -20.19 37.38
C ALA A 365 -67.80 -19.52 38.74
N GLY A 366 -68.56 -18.43 38.77
CA GLY A 366 -68.92 -17.72 39.97
C GLY A 366 -69.70 -18.61 40.94
N GLY A 367 -69.50 -18.36 42.22
CA GLY A 367 -70.24 -18.99 43.30
C GLY A 367 -69.69 -18.55 44.66
N LEU A 368 -69.84 -17.27 44.98
CA LEU A 368 -69.94 -16.84 46.38
C LEU A 368 -71.19 -17.51 46.95
N ASP A 369 -71.04 -18.48 47.85
CA ASP A 369 -72.06 -18.76 48.84
C ASP A 369 -71.52 -18.32 50.21
N VAL A 370 -72.03 -17.16 50.62
CA VAL A 370 -71.97 -16.65 51.99
C VAL A 370 -73.29 -17.10 52.64
N ALA A 371 -73.20 -17.96 53.64
CA ALA A 371 -74.14 -18.04 54.75
C ALA A 371 -73.43 -18.62 55.98
#